data_AF-A0A6I9WV03-F1
#
_entry.id   AF-A0A6I9WV03-F1
#
_cell.length_a   1.000
_cell.length_b   1.000
_cell.length_c   1.000
_cell.angle_alpha   90.00
_cell.angle_beta   90.00
_cell.angle_gamma   90.00
#
_symmetry.space_group_name_H-M   'P 1'
#
loop_
_entity.id
_entity.type
_entity.pdbx_description
1 polymer ?
#
loop_
_entity_poly.entity_id
_entity_poly.type
_entity_poly.pdbx_seq_one_letter_code
_entity_poly.pdbx_strand_id
1 'polypeptide(L)'
;MLVTFVGAIPEQEIPTITNTEVYIGPWIKYQPDSTIHDFKNFHLVENNMSIEIGQNGLYIISVQIFYKNMENNSYWILLNSLNSSTKKKLVTCSTHSDKIAEVSCYTSIIAYLRKGNRLSLQQIESNRLINLRVGYSYIQLTRLDNKCS
;
A
#
# COMPACT_ATOMS: atom_id res chain seq x y z
N MET A 1 10.64 11.71 8.44
CA MET A 1 11.27 10.54 7.77
C MET A 1 10.31 10.05 6.69
N LEU A 2 10.82 9.66 5.51
CA LEU A 2 10.03 9.24 4.36
C LEU A 2 10.54 7.87 3.86
N VAL A 3 9.62 6.97 3.53
CA VAL A 3 9.93 5.75 2.76
C VAL A 3 8.87 5.54 1.70
N THR A 4 9.31 5.11 0.52
CA THR A 4 8.44 4.76 -0.60
C THR A 4 8.63 3.31 -0.95
N PHE A 5 7.53 2.61 -1.19
CA PHE A 5 7.47 1.24 -1.67
C PHE A 5 6.80 1.25 -3.05
N VAL A 6 7.38 0.51 -3.97
CA VAL A 6 6.92 0.35 -5.36
C VAL A 6 6.70 -1.13 -5.64
N GLY A 7 6.01 -1.45 -6.73
CA GLY A 7 5.80 -2.85 -7.11
C GLY A 7 7.10 -3.60 -7.36
N ALA A 8 7.15 -4.84 -6.86
CA ALA A 8 8.23 -5.79 -7.12
C ALA A 8 8.08 -6.49 -8.49
N ILE A 9 6.86 -6.45 -9.05
CA ILE A 9 6.52 -6.96 -10.37
C ILE A 9 5.87 -5.84 -11.19
N PRO A 10 5.91 -5.89 -12.53
CA PRO A 10 5.38 -4.80 -13.34
C PRO A 10 3.85 -4.70 -13.28
N GLU A 11 3.14 -5.83 -13.24
CA GLU A 11 1.69 -5.89 -13.29
C GLU A 11 1.17 -7.02 -12.42
N GLN A 12 -0.02 -6.85 -11.87
CA GLN A 12 -0.72 -7.86 -11.08
C GLN A 12 -2.13 -8.05 -11.64
N GLU A 13 -2.46 -9.30 -11.98
CA GLU A 13 -3.81 -9.71 -12.34
C GLU A 13 -4.55 -10.23 -11.10
N ILE A 14 -5.72 -9.65 -10.85
CA ILE A 14 -6.63 -10.07 -9.80
C ILE A 14 -7.61 -11.07 -10.42
N PRO A 15 -7.68 -12.31 -9.92
CA PRO A 15 -8.43 -13.38 -10.56
C PRO A 15 -9.94 -13.10 -10.57
N THR A 16 -10.66 -13.71 -11.52
CA THR A 16 -12.11 -13.54 -11.71
C THR A 16 -12.95 -14.17 -10.60
N ILE A 17 -12.46 -15.26 -10.00
CA ILE A 17 -13.11 -15.97 -8.89
C ILE A 17 -12.28 -15.75 -7.63
N THR A 18 -12.83 -15.04 -6.65
CA THR A 18 -12.17 -14.79 -5.37
C THR A 18 -12.99 -15.38 -4.23
N ASN A 19 -12.73 -16.65 -3.89
CA ASN A 19 -13.16 -17.22 -2.60
C ASN A 19 -12.23 -16.81 -1.44
N THR A 20 -11.21 -16.00 -1.74
CA THR A 20 -10.17 -15.57 -0.80
C THR A 20 -9.91 -14.08 -0.96
N GLU A 21 -9.44 -13.46 0.11
CA GLU A 21 -9.01 -12.07 0.10
C GLU A 21 -7.77 -11.89 -0.77
N VAL A 22 -7.85 -11.01 -1.79
CA VAL A 22 -6.70 -10.72 -2.66
C VAL A 22 -6.03 -9.43 -2.23
N TYR A 23 -4.71 -9.51 -2.00
CA TYR A 23 -3.89 -8.39 -1.60
C TYR A 23 -3.13 -7.81 -2.80
N ILE A 24 -2.90 -6.50 -2.79
CA ILE A 24 -2.16 -5.80 -3.85
C ILE A 24 -0.67 -5.75 -3.47
N GLY A 25 0.20 -6.13 -4.40
CA GLY A 25 1.65 -6.29 -4.22
C GLY A 25 2.20 -7.36 -5.17
N PRO A 26 3.38 -7.95 -4.91
CA PRO A 26 4.32 -7.67 -3.83
C PRO A 26 5.03 -6.32 -3.98
N TRP A 27 5.55 -5.80 -2.87
CA TRP A 27 6.23 -4.50 -2.80
C TRP A 27 7.74 -4.66 -2.64
N ILE A 28 8.50 -3.66 -3.07
CA ILE A 28 9.91 -3.44 -2.74
C ILE A 28 10.11 -2.01 -2.27
N LYS A 29 11.14 -1.79 -1.45
CA LYS A 29 11.55 -0.42 -1.08
C LYS A 29 12.15 0.27 -2.30
N TYR A 30 11.68 1.47 -2.61
CA TYR A 30 12.26 2.32 -3.65
C TYR A 30 13.47 3.07 -3.11
N GLN A 31 14.62 2.91 -3.76
CA GLN A 31 15.88 3.56 -3.39
C GLN A 31 16.52 4.17 -4.64
N PRO A 32 16.22 5.43 -4.98
CA PRO A 32 17.03 6.17 -5.92
C PRO A 32 18.35 6.53 -5.20
N ASP A 33 19.47 6.21 -5.84
CA ASP A 33 20.84 6.21 -5.31
C ASP A 33 21.13 7.14 -4.11
N SER A 34 21.74 6.55 -3.07
CA SER A 34 22.59 7.17 -2.03
C SER A 34 22.02 7.91 -0.80
N THR A 35 20.71 8.05 -0.60
CA THR A 35 20.21 8.67 0.66
C THR A 35 19.95 7.65 1.77
N ILE A 36 20.99 7.39 2.58
CA ILE A 36 20.96 6.54 3.79
C ILE A 36 20.21 7.28 4.91
N HIS A 37 18.89 7.41 4.81
CA HIS A 37 18.07 7.88 5.92
C HIS A 37 17.17 6.76 6.43
N ASP A 38 17.76 6.00 7.36
CA ASP A 38 17.14 5.20 8.43
C ASP A 38 15.94 4.30 8.05
N PHE A 39 16.11 3.55 6.96
CA PHE A 39 15.19 2.51 6.48
C PHE A 39 15.07 1.28 7.39
N LYS A 40 15.77 1.24 8.52
CA LYS A 40 15.74 0.12 9.48
C LYS A 40 14.39 -0.02 10.17
N ASN A 41 13.54 1.01 10.08
CA ASN A 41 12.27 1.08 10.80
C ASN A 41 11.07 0.54 10.01
N PHE A 42 11.27 -0.10 8.85
CA PHE A 42 10.18 -0.75 8.12
C PHE A 42 10.65 -2.07 7.52
N HIS A 43 9.83 -3.11 7.60
CA HIS A 43 10.16 -4.43 7.08
C HIS A 43 9.05 -4.94 6.16
N LEU A 44 9.42 -5.53 5.03
CA LEU A 44 8.45 -6.25 4.20
C LEU A 44 8.26 -7.65 4.79
N VAL A 45 7.01 -8.04 4.97
CA VAL A 45 6.60 -9.32 5.57
C VAL A 45 5.48 -9.94 4.72
N GLU A 46 5.10 -11.18 5.04
CA GLU A 46 3.99 -11.89 4.34
C GLU A 46 4.25 -11.95 2.82
N ASN A 47 5.44 -12.46 2.43
CA ASN A 47 5.90 -12.51 1.04
C ASN A 47 5.88 -11.14 0.34
N ASN A 48 6.27 -10.09 1.07
CA ASN A 48 6.29 -8.69 0.62
C ASN A 48 4.91 -8.09 0.31
N MET A 49 3.82 -8.69 0.78
CA MET A 49 2.46 -8.15 0.64
C MET A 49 2.11 -7.13 1.71
N SER A 50 2.88 -7.09 2.80
CA SER A 50 2.62 -6.24 3.96
C SER A 50 3.88 -5.51 4.41
N ILE A 51 3.70 -4.29 4.92
CA ILE A 51 4.77 -3.45 5.48
C ILE A 51 4.60 -3.43 7.00
N GLU A 52 5.55 -4.01 7.71
CA GLU A 52 5.64 -3.97 9.17
C GLU A 52 6.32 -2.67 9.63
N ILE A 53 5.65 -1.96 10.54
CA ILE A 53 6.09 -0.71 11.16
C ILE A 53 7.09 -1.03 12.27
N GLY A 54 8.31 -0.49 12.18
CA GLY A 54 9.38 -0.72 13.16
C GLY A 54 9.36 0.25 14.35
N GLN A 55 8.63 1.35 14.27
CA GLN A 55 8.63 2.39 15.32
C GLN A 55 7.26 3.05 15.51
N ASN A 56 6.92 3.33 16.76
CA ASN A 56 5.73 4.10 17.11
C ASN A 56 5.82 5.53 16.57
N GLY A 57 4.71 6.08 16.09
CA GLY A 57 4.65 7.46 15.63
C GLY A 57 3.36 7.83 14.91
N LEU A 58 3.25 9.09 14.55
CA LEU A 58 2.18 9.60 13.70
C LEU A 58 2.67 9.59 12.24
N TYR A 59 1.92 8.95 11.35
CA TYR A 59 2.33 8.77 9.96
C TYR A 59 1.26 9.29 9.00
N ILE A 60 1.69 9.93 7.92
CA ILE A 60 0.92 10.00 6.68
C ILE A 60 1.16 8.70 5.92
N ILE A 61 0.08 8.04 5.53
CA ILE A 61 0.05 6.87 4.66
C ILE A 61 -0.58 7.32 3.35
N SER A 62 0.23 7.43 2.29
CA SER A 62 -0.23 7.81 0.96
C SER A 62 -0.11 6.62 0.02
N VAL A 63 -1.16 6.33 -0.73
CA VAL A 63 -1.22 5.17 -1.62
C VAL A 63 -1.78 5.60 -2.95
N GLN A 64 -1.12 5.18 -4.02
CA GLN A 64 -1.65 5.27 -5.39
C GLN A 64 -1.66 3.87 -5.99
N ILE A 65 -2.81 3.48 -6.55
CA ILE A 65 -2.93 2.28 -7.37
C ILE A 65 -3.41 2.69 -8.76
N PHE A 66 -2.71 2.23 -9.79
CA PHE A 66 -3.06 2.44 -11.18
C PHE A 66 -3.74 1.20 -11.74
N TYR A 67 -4.98 1.36 -12.18
CA TYR A 67 -5.80 0.31 -12.77
C TYR A 67 -5.81 0.40 -14.29
N LYS A 68 -5.83 -0.76 -14.94
CA LYS A 68 -5.89 -0.90 -16.40
C LYS A 68 -7.24 -1.46 -16.89
N ASN A 69 -8.35 -1.01 -16.30
CA ASN A 69 -9.70 -1.49 -16.57
C ASN A 69 -10.74 -0.35 -16.68
N MET A 70 -11.84 -0.60 -17.42
CA MET A 70 -12.96 0.34 -17.58
C MET A 70 -14.14 0.05 -16.62
N GLU A 71 -13.83 -0.33 -15.37
CA GLU A 71 -14.85 -0.70 -14.38
C GLU A 71 -14.66 0.07 -13.06
N ASN A 72 -15.51 -0.22 -12.07
CA ASN A 72 -15.28 0.20 -10.69
C ASN A 72 -13.99 -0.41 -10.16
N ASN A 73 -13.11 0.41 -9.59
CA ASN A 73 -11.87 -0.03 -8.99
C ASN A 73 -11.79 0.52 -7.57
N SER A 74 -11.58 -0.36 -6.60
CA SER A 74 -11.39 0.06 -5.23
C SER A 74 -10.48 -0.87 -4.43
N TYR A 75 -9.82 -0.29 -3.44
CA TYR A 75 -8.98 -1.01 -2.50
C TYR A 75 -9.14 -0.47 -1.07
N TRP A 76 -8.89 -1.34 -0.10
CA TRP A 76 -8.76 -0.98 1.30
C TRP A 76 -7.29 -0.84 1.69
N ILE A 77 -6.98 0.20 2.45
CA ILE A 77 -5.79 0.20 3.31
C ILE A 77 -6.15 -0.51 4.60
N LEU A 78 -5.47 -1.61 4.88
CA LEU A 78 -5.68 -2.43 6.08
C LEU A 78 -4.53 -2.27 7.06
N LEU A 79 -4.87 -2.26 8.35
CA LEU A 79 -3.90 -2.28 9.44
C LEU A 79 -4.16 -3.51 10.32
N ASN A 80 -3.17 -4.39 10.38
CA ASN A 80 -3.16 -5.50 11.31
C ASN A 80 -2.26 -5.19 12.52
N SER A 81 -2.68 -5.57 13.71
CA SER A 81 -1.84 -5.51 14.92
C SER A 81 -1.28 -6.89 15.22
N LEU A 82 -0.05 -6.98 15.74
CA LEU A 82 0.67 -8.24 16.02
C LEU A 82 -0.17 -9.35 16.69
N ASN A 83 -1.09 -8.97 17.58
CA ASN A 83 -1.90 -9.90 18.37
C ASN A 83 -3.39 -9.86 18.00
N SER A 84 -3.75 -9.30 16.85
CA SER A 84 -5.13 -9.22 16.39
C SER A 84 -5.37 -10.23 15.28
N SER A 85 -6.45 -11.01 15.41
CA SER A 85 -6.97 -11.82 14.31
C SER A 85 -7.77 -10.99 13.30
N THR A 86 -8.17 -9.76 13.67
CA THR A 86 -8.96 -8.88 12.81
C THR A 86 -8.12 -7.73 12.26
N LYS A 87 -8.24 -7.50 10.95
CA LYS A 87 -7.62 -6.38 10.25
C LYS A 87 -8.56 -5.17 10.30
N LYS A 88 -8.04 -4.02 10.72
CA LYS A 88 -8.78 -2.76 10.72
C LYS A 88 -8.72 -2.13 9.33
N LYS A 89 -9.87 -1.80 8.75
CA LYS A 89 -9.97 -0.96 7.55
C LYS A 89 -9.71 0.49 7.93
N LEU A 90 -8.63 1.08 7.41
CA LEU A 90 -8.29 2.48 7.68
C LEU A 90 -9.03 3.43 6.74
N VAL A 91 -8.98 3.17 5.44
CA VAL A 91 -9.59 4.00 4.40
C VAL A 91 -9.79 3.18 3.12
N THR A 92 -10.80 3.55 2.33
CA THR A 92 -10.99 3.06 0.95
C THR A 92 -10.51 4.10 -0.04
N CYS A 93 -9.97 3.64 -1.16
CA CYS A 93 -9.95 4.43 -2.37
C CYS A 93 -10.90 3.77 -3.37
N SER A 94 -11.77 4.56 -4.01
CA SER A 94 -12.67 4.09 -5.06
C SER A 94 -12.63 5.04 -6.24
N THR A 95 -12.52 4.48 -7.44
CA THR A 95 -12.54 5.23 -8.70
C THR A 95 -13.30 4.44 -9.76
N HIS A 96 -13.78 5.14 -10.78
CA HIS A 96 -14.49 4.56 -11.90
C HIS A 96 -13.98 5.18 -13.19
N SER A 97 -13.88 4.38 -14.25
CA SER A 97 -13.54 4.89 -15.57
C SER A 97 -14.38 4.23 -16.65
N ASP A 98 -15.25 5.02 -17.29
CA ASP A 98 -16.15 4.54 -18.36
C ASP A 98 -15.51 4.56 -19.76
N LYS A 99 -14.48 5.38 -19.97
CA LYS A 99 -13.99 5.74 -21.32
C LYS A 99 -12.54 5.42 -21.59
N ILE A 100 -11.73 5.37 -20.53
CA ILE A 100 -10.29 5.16 -20.62
C ILE A 100 -9.99 3.95 -19.75
N ALA A 101 -9.36 2.93 -20.32
CA ALA A 101 -9.00 1.73 -19.58
C ALA A 101 -7.86 1.99 -18.57
N GLU A 102 -7.55 3.22 -18.21
CA GLU A 102 -6.42 3.60 -17.35
C GLU A 102 -6.86 4.68 -16.37
N VAL A 103 -6.77 4.37 -15.07
CA VAL A 103 -7.16 5.31 -14.01
C VAL A 103 -6.35 5.09 -12.73
N SER A 104 -5.91 6.19 -12.12
CA SER A 104 -5.27 6.16 -10.80
C SER A 104 -6.29 6.37 -9.69
N CYS A 105 -6.19 5.57 -8.64
CA CYS A 105 -6.88 5.81 -7.37
C CYS A 105 -5.85 6.17 -6.29
N TYR A 106 -5.83 7.45 -5.91
CA TYR A 106 -4.98 7.98 -4.85
C TYR A 106 -5.78 8.26 -3.59
N THR A 107 -5.26 7.82 -2.44
CA THR A 107 -5.78 8.20 -1.13
C THR A 107 -4.65 8.45 -0.14
N SER A 108 -4.92 9.26 0.88
CA SER A 108 -3.96 9.55 1.93
C SER A 108 -4.66 9.74 3.27
N ILE A 109 -4.09 9.17 4.33
CA ILE A 109 -4.62 9.26 5.70
C ILE A 109 -3.51 9.52 6.70
N ILE A 110 -3.82 10.27 7.76
CA ILE A 110 -2.96 10.41 8.94
C ILE A 110 -3.42 9.40 9.99
N ALA A 111 -2.50 8.54 10.45
CA ALA A 111 -2.79 7.56 11.49
C ALA A 111 -1.61 7.38 12.45
N TYR A 112 -1.92 7.15 13.73
CA TYR A 112 -0.91 6.72 14.69
C TYR A 112 -0.66 5.22 14.53
N LEU A 113 0.58 4.84 14.25
CA LEU A 113 0.98 3.45 14.04
C LEU A 113 1.90 3.02 15.19
N ARG A 114 1.69 1.78 15.65
CA ARG A 114 2.54 1.14 16.66
C ARG A 114 3.55 0.21 15.99
N LYS A 115 4.70 0.03 16.62
CA LYS A 115 5.69 -0.97 16.27
C LYS A 115 5.02 -2.35 16.18
N GLY A 116 5.32 -3.07 15.10
CA GLY A 116 4.75 -4.35 14.74
C GLY A 116 3.37 -4.28 14.08
N ASN A 117 2.76 -3.10 13.94
CA ASN A 117 1.61 -3.00 13.04
C ASN A 117 2.03 -3.34 11.61
N ARG A 118 1.14 -4.01 10.88
CA ARG A 118 1.34 -4.39 9.48
C ARG A 118 0.32 -3.71 8.60
N LEU A 119 0.80 -2.94 7.64
CA LEU A 119 -0.01 -2.28 6.63
C LEU A 119 -0.08 -3.16 5.39
N SER A 120 -1.27 -3.37 4.85
CA SER A 120 -1.44 -4.07 3.57
C SER A 120 -2.57 -3.46 2.76
N LEU A 121 -2.60 -3.75 1.46
CA LEU A 121 -3.66 -3.30 0.56
C LEU A 121 -4.49 -4.50 0.13
N GLN A 122 -5.81 -4.40 0.27
CA GLN A 122 -6.74 -5.43 -0.18
C GLN A 122 -7.55 -4.90 -1.36
N GLN A 123 -7.52 -5.63 -2.47
CA GLN A 123 -8.37 -5.36 -3.62
C GLN A 123 -9.81 -5.79 -3.31
N ILE A 124 -10.80 -4.98 -3.69
CA ILE A 124 -12.22 -5.25 -3.44
C ILE A 124 -12.85 -6.00 -4.62
N GLU A 125 -12.73 -5.48 -5.84
CA GLU A 125 -13.28 -6.12 -7.02
C GLU A 125 -12.37 -7.19 -7.60
N SER A 126 -12.96 -8.25 -8.15
CA SER A 126 -12.26 -9.29 -8.92
C SER A 126 -11.97 -8.82 -10.35
N ASN A 127 -11.21 -9.61 -11.11
CA ASN A 127 -10.91 -9.35 -12.52
C ASN A 127 -10.33 -7.94 -12.75
N ARG A 128 -9.23 -7.62 -12.07
CA ARG A 128 -8.57 -6.30 -12.14
C ARG A 128 -7.13 -6.46 -12.63
N LEU A 129 -6.72 -5.61 -13.57
CA LEU A 129 -5.31 -5.48 -13.94
C LEU A 129 -4.73 -4.23 -13.28
N ILE A 130 -3.69 -4.41 -12.49
CA ILE A 130 -3.03 -3.34 -11.74
C ILE A 130 -1.62 -3.15 -12.30
N ASN A 131 -1.26 -1.90 -12.63
CA ASN A 131 0.10 -1.55 -13.04
C ASN A 131 0.93 -1.18 -11.81
N LEU A 132 1.87 -2.04 -11.46
CA LEU A 132 2.73 -1.94 -10.29
C LEU A 132 4.10 -1.32 -10.59
N ARG A 133 4.38 -0.94 -11.84
CA ARG A 133 5.64 -0.27 -12.22
C ARG A 133 5.85 1.02 -11.45
N VAL A 134 7.12 1.35 -11.23
CA VAL A 134 7.54 2.63 -10.63
C VAL A 134 6.89 3.80 -11.38
N GLY A 135 6.34 4.75 -10.63
CA GLY A 135 5.61 5.91 -11.16
C GLY A 135 4.09 5.71 -11.30
N TYR A 136 3.62 4.46 -11.36
CA TYR A 136 2.19 4.15 -11.49
C TYR A 136 1.54 3.81 -10.16
N SER A 137 2.08 2.81 -9.44
CA SER A 137 1.57 2.42 -8.12
C SER A 137 2.65 2.46 -7.06
N TYR A 138 2.31 2.96 -5.87
CA TYR A 138 3.22 3.07 -4.75
C TYR A 138 2.50 3.20 -3.41
N ILE A 139 3.24 2.89 -2.34
CA ILE A 139 2.88 3.18 -0.96
C ILE A 139 3.97 4.07 -0.38
N GLN A 140 3.59 5.21 0.20
CA GLN A 140 4.52 6.13 0.84
C GLN A 140 4.13 6.32 2.30
N LEU A 141 5.12 6.19 3.19
CA LEU A 141 4.97 6.42 4.62
C LEU A 141 5.84 7.59 5.03
N THR A 142 5.20 8.66 5.50
CA THR A 142 5.86 9.85 6.03
C THR A 142 5.62 9.94 7.52
N ARG A 143 6.66 9.81 8.33
CA ARG A 143 6.58 10.07 9.77
C ARG A 143 6.54 11.57 10.03
N LEU A 144 5.55 12.01 10.81
CA LEU A 144 5.26 13.42 11.12
C LEU A 144 5.88 13.91 12.43
N ASP A 145 6.16 13.02 13.37
CA ASP A 145 6.76 13.42 14.64
C ASP A 145 8.26 13.70 14.47
N ASN A 146 8.61 14.98 14.67
CA ASN A 146 9.99 15.38 14.89
C ASN A 146 10.41 14.88 16.27
N LYS A 147 11.49 14.10 16.34
CA LYS A 147 12.31 14.18 17.55
C LYS A 147 12.94 15.57 17.52
N CYS A 148 12.34 16.53 18.21
CA CYS A 148 13.12 17.66 18.72
C CYS A 148 14.07 17.04 19.76
N SER A 149 15.25 16.64 19.30
CA SER A 149 16.38 16.30 20.16
C SER A 149 17.10 17.58 20.56
#